data_AF-A0A2G6EV36-F1
#
_entry.id   AF-A0A2G6EV36-F1
#
_cell.length_a   1.000
_cell.length_b   1.000
_cell.length_c   1.000
_cell.angle_alpha   90.00
_cell.angle_beta   90.00
_cell.angle_gamma   90.00
#
_symmetry.space_group_name_H-M   'P 1'
#
loop_
_entity.id
_entity.type
_entity.pdbx_description
1 polymer ?
#
loop_
_entity_poly.entity_id
_entity_poly.type
_entity_poly.pdbx_seq_one_letter_code
_entity_poly.pdbx_strand_id
1 'polypeptide(L)'
;KTDPTVDGLKTGYTEAAGYCLTVSAKRNDMRLISVVLGTKSKAARVRASEKMLDYGFSNYQLQTFYPADQVITRINIKNGKQDNIAVAPTDDVILPVTAQEATPF
;
A
#
# COMPACT_ATOMS: atom_id res chain seq x y z
N LYS A 1 4.72 -13.18 -19.61
CA LYS A 1 5.94 -12.35 -19.62
C LYS A 1 6.21 -12.03 -18.16
N THR A 2 7.36 -12.41 -17.61
CA THR A 2 7.63 -12.22 -16.17
C THR A 2 7.77 -10.72 -15.88
N ASP A 3 7.03 -10.21 -14.89
CA ASP A 3 7.16 -8.82 -14.43
C ASP A 3 8.47 -8.66 -13.63
N PRO A 4 9.43 -7.83 -14.09
CA PRO A 4 10.72 -7.67 -13.42
C PRO A 4 10.62 -6.92 -12.08
N THR A 5 9.46 -6.33 -11.77
CA THR A 5 9.22 -5.57 -10.53
C THR A 5 8.78 -6.46 -9.37
N VAL A 6 8.52 -7.74 -9.64
CA VAL A 6 8.19 -8.77 -8.64
C VAL A 6 9.46 -9.24 -7.94
N ASP A 7 9.52 -9.09 -6.63
CA ASP A 7 10.71 -9.38 -5.81
C ASP A 7 10.43 -10.24 -4.56
N GLY A 8 9.18 -10.64 -4.33
CA GLY A 8 8.82 -11.55 -3.25
C GLY A 8 7.83 -12.60 -3.72
N LEU A 9 8.12 -13.89 -3.51
CA LEU A 9 7.26 -14.98 -3.94
C LEU A 9 7.16 -16.09 -2.90
N LYS A 10 5.95 -16.37 -2.43
CA LYS A 10 5.63 -17.64 -1.76
C LYS A 10 4.58 -18.39 -2.55
N THR A 11 4.85 -19.66 -2.82
CA THR A 11 3.88 -20.59 -3.42
C THR A 11 3.38 -21.58 -2.37
N GLY A 12 2.15 -22.06 -2.52
CA GLY A 12 1.58 -23.14 -1.70
C GLY A 12 0.65 -24.02 -2.52
N TYR A 13 0.62 -25.32 -2.22
CA TYR A 13 -0.32 -26.27 -2.80
C TYR A 13 -0.53 -27.48 -1.89
N THR A 14 -1.79 -27.84 -1.68
CA THR A 14 -2.25 -29.16 -1.21
C THR A 14 -3.57 -29.46 -1.94
N GLU A 15 -4.00 -30.73 -1.97
CA GLU A 15 -5.28 -31.09 -2.58
C GLU A 15 -6.46 -30.34 -1.93
N ALA A 16 -6.44 -30.22 -0.59
CA ALA A 16 -7.49 -29.52 0.15
C ALA A 16 -7.44 -27.99 -0.02
N ALA A 17 -6.25 -27.38 -0.11
CA ALA A 17 -6.09 -25.93 -0.16
C ALA A 17 -6.08 -25.34 -1.58
N GLY A 18 -5.98 -26.18 -2.62
CA GLY A 18 -5.78 -25.74 -3.99
C GLY A 18 -4.44 -25.01 -4.20
N TYR A 19 -4.33 -24.23 -5.26
CA TYR A 19 -3.10 -23.52 -5.63
C TYR A 19 -3.09 -22.09 -5.11
N CYS A 20 -2.15 -21.80 -4.21
CA CYS A 20 -1.97 -20.50 -3.56
C CYS A 20 -0.70 -19.77 -4.05
N LEU A 21 -0.75 -18.44 -4.04
CA LEU A 21 0.33 -17.53 -4.39
C LEU A 21 0.31 -16.28 -3.52
N THR A 22 1.45 -15.91 -2.96
CA THR A 22 1.68 -14.58 -2.40
C THR A 22 2.83 -13.94 -3.16
N VAL A 23 2.59 -12.75 -3.71
CA VAL A 23 3.55 -12.00 -4.50
C VAL A 23 3.70 -10.60 -3.94
N SER A 24 4.92 -10.08 -3.86
CA SER A 24 5.16 -8.65 -3.71
C SER A 24 5.81 -8.09 -4.97
N ALA A 25 5.37 -6.89 -5.36
CA ALA A 25 5.95 -6.13 -6.45
C ALA A 25 6.09 -4.67 -6.02
N LYS A 26 7.18 -4.02 -6.44
CA LYS A 26 7.40 -2.59 -6.21
C LYS A 26 7.59 -1.88 -7.55
N ARG A 27 6.69 -0.95 -7.86
CA ARG A 27 6.79 -0.06 -9.03
C ARG A 27 6.90 1.37 -8.52
N ASN A 28 7.96 2.08 -8.90
CA ASN A 28 8.33 3.38 -8.31
C ASN A 28 8.41 3.25 -6.77
N ASP A 29 7.77 4.14 -6.02
CA ASP A 29 7.75 4.10 -4.56
C ASP A 29 6.57 3.30 -3.97
N MET A 30 5.68 2.77 -4.80
CA MET A 30 4.54 1.99 -4.34
C MET A 30 4.84 0.49 -4.36
N ARG A 31 4.67 -0.16 -3.20
CA ARG A 31 4.73 -1.62 -3.07
C ARG A 31 3.33 -2.19 -2.87
N LEU A 32 2.98 -3.19 -3.68
CA LEU A 32 1.75 -3.96 -3.54
C LEU A 32 2.08 -5.41 -3.19
N ILE A 33 1.15 -6.04 -2.46
CA ILE A 33 1.19 -7.45 -2.09
C ILE A 33 -0.10 -8.09 -2.56
N SER A 34 0.00 -9.09 -3.45
CA SER A 34 -1.12 -9.93 -3.87
C SER A 34 -1.11 -11.23 -3.08
N VAL A 35 -2.27 -11.63 -2.56
CA VAL A 35 -2.48 -12.94 -1.93
C VAL A 35 -3.66 -13.61 -2.61
N VAL A 36 -3.38 -14.73 -3.28
CA VAL A 36 -4.36 -15.54 -4.01
C VAL A 36 -4.37 -16.94 -3.41
N LEU A 37 -5.55 -17.44 -3.05
CA LEU A 37 -5.72 -18.74 -2.40
C LEU A 37 -6.69 -19.62 -3.21
N GLY A 38 -6.55 -20.96 -3.12
CA GLY A 38 -7.60 -21.88 -3.58
C GLY A 38 -7.85 -21.96 -5.08
N THR A 39 -6.90 -21.53 -5.93
CA THR A 39 -7.14 -21.63 -7.38
C THR A 39 -7.04 -23.07 -7.89
N LYS A 40 -7.69 -23.37 -9.01
CA LYS A 40 -7.75 -24.72 -9.58
C LYS A 40 -6.46 -25.15 -10.31
N SER A 41 -5.52 -24.24 -10.55
CA SER A 41 -4.26 -24.55 -11.25
C SER A 41 -3.14 -23.56 -10.96
N LYS A 42 -1.89 -23.98 -11.18
CA LYS A 42 -0.71 -23.10 -11.10
C LYS A 42 -0.83 -21.87 -12.00
N ALA A 43 -1.39 -22.01 -13.19
CA ALA A 43 -1.57 -20.90 -14.12
C ALA A 43 -2.68 -19.94 -13.67
N ALA A 44 -3.74 -20.45 -13.04
CA ALA A 44 -4.82 -19.62 -12.51
C ALA A 44 -4.35 -18.70 -11.39
N ARG A 45 -3.54 -19.19 -10.42
CA ARG A 45 -2.98 -18.32 -9.37
C ARG A 45 -2.11 -17.20 -9.91
N VAL A 46 -1.29 -17.49 -10.93
CA VAL A 46 -0.39 -16.49 -11.52
C VAL A 46 -1.20 -15.40 -12.21
N ARG A 47 -2.15 -15.78 -13.09
CA ARG A 47 -3.00 -14.81 -13.79
C ARG A 47 -3.84 -13.96 -12.84
N ALA A 48 -4.34 -14.55 -11.75
CA ALA A 48 -5.09 -13.82 -10.74
C ALA A 48 -4.21 -12.78 -10.03
N SER A 49 -3.00 -13.16 -9.62
CA SER A 49 -2.06 -12.23 -8.99
C SER A 49 -1.60 -11.12 -9.93
N GLU A 50 -1.29 -11.43 -11.19
CA GLU A 50 -0.97 -10.43 -12.21
C GLU A 50 -2.11 -9.42 -12.35
N LYS A 51 -3.35 -9.89 -12.52
CA LYS A 51 -4.53 -9.03 -12.65
C LYS A 51 -4.76 -8.13 -11.42
N MET A 52 -4.55 -8.64 -10.21
CA MET A 52 -4.67 -7.84 -8.98
C MET A 52 -3.61 -6.75 -8.89
N LEU A 53 -2.35 -7.10 -9.19
CA LEU A 53 -1.24 -6.14 -9.16
C LEU A 53 -1.44 -5.05 -10.21
N ASP A 54 -1.77 -5.44 -11.44
CA ASP A 54 -2.04 -4.48 -12.52
C ASP A 54 -3.21 -3.55 -12.18
N TYR A 55 -4.30 -4.10 -11.62
CA TYR A 55 -5.40 -3.26 -11.13
C TYR A 55 -4.93 -2.25 -10.09
N GLY A 56 -4.18 -2.68 -9.07
CA GLY A 56 -3.69 -1.78 -8.02
C GLY A 56 -2.79 -0.67 -8.57
N PHE A 57 -1.80 -1.02 -9.40
CA PHE A 57 -0.88 -0.05 -10.00
C PHE A 57 -1.54 0.90 -11.01
N SER A 58 -2.62 0.48 -11.69
CA SER A 58 -3.34 1.35 -12.64
C SER A 58 -4.35 2.29 -11.98
N ASN A 59 -4.81 1.99 -10.76
CA ASN A 59 -5.89 2.75 -10.12
C ASN A 59 -5.45 3.56 -8.91
N TYR A 60 -4.28 3.25 -8.32
CA TYR A 60 -3.81 3.91 -7.11
C TYR A 60 -2.40 4.48 -7.30
N GLN A 61 -2.15 5.58 -6.59
CA GLN A 61 -0.83 6.17 -6.40
C GLN A 61 -0.66 6.54 -4.93
N LEU A 62 0.58 6.60 -4.45
CA LEU A 62 0.87 7.10 -3.11
C LEU A 62 0.93 8.63 -3.12
N GLN A 63 0.21 9.27 -2.21
CA GLN A 63 0.28 10.71 -1.97
C GLN A 63 0.66 10.97 -0.51
N THR A 64 1.66 11.83 -0.31
CA THR A 64 2.02 12.34 1.02
C THR A 64 1.09 13.50 1.39
N PHE A 65 0.33 13.35 2.46
CA PHE A 65 -0.61 14.36 2.95
C PHE A 65 0.04 15.30 3.97
N TYR A 66 0.81 14.72 4.89
CA TYR A 66 1.58 15.47 5.88
C TYR A 66 2.98 14.87 5.96
N PRO A 67 4.02 15.61 5.51
CA PRO A 67 5.40 15.29 5.80
C PRO A 67 5.64 15.19 7.30
N ALA A 68 6.62 14.36 7.69
CA ALA A 68 7.14 14.32 9.04
C ALA A 68 7.53 15.73 9.53
N ASP A 69 7.28 15.99 10.81
CA ASP A 69 7.57 17.25 11.51
C ASP A 69 6.84 18.50 10.99
N GLN A 70 6.00 18.38 9.94
CA GLN A 70 5.15 19.48 9.51
C GLN A 70 4.08 19.77 10.58
N VAL A 71 4.11 20.98 11.14
CA VAL A 71 3.09 21.43 12.09
C VAL A 71 1.74 21.53 11.38
N ILE A 72 0.82 20.66 11.73
CA ILE A 72 -0.55 20.61 11.19
C ILE A 72 -1.43 21.64 11.91
N THR A 73 -1.30 21.71 13.24
CA THR A 73 -2.11 22.60 14.07
C THR A 73 -1.40 22.92 15.39
N ARG A 74 -1.98 23.84 16.15
CA ARG A 74 -1.57 24.11 17.52
C ARG A 74 -2.77 23.96 18.45
N ILE A 75 -2.57 23.23 19.55
CA ILE A 75 -3.61 23.00 20.55
C ILE A 75 -3.30 23.89 21.75
N ASN A 76 -4.30 24.65 22.19
CA ASN A 76 -4.19 25.47 23.39
C ASN A 76 -4.24 24.60 24.65
N ILE A 77 -3.30 24.82 25.57
CA ILE A 77 -3.21 24.09 26.83
C ILE A 77 -3.49 25.05 27.97
N LYS A 78 -4.57 24.81 28.71
CA LYS A 78 -4.87 25.57 29.93
C LYS A 78 -3.92 25.13 31.05
N ASN A 79 -3.38 26.10 31.78
CA ASN A 79 -2.43 25.88 32.90
C ASN A 79 -1.16 25.11 32.50
N GLY A 80 -0.78 25.13 31.22
CA GLY A 80 0.48 24.57 30.75
C GLY A 80 1.66 25.51 31.02
N LYS A 81 2.87 24.98 30.95
CA LYS A 81 4.09 25.82 30.91
C LYS A 81 4.15 26.70 29.64
N GLN A 82 3.47 26.26 28.59
CA GLN A 82 3.27 26.98 27.33
C GLN A 82 1.76 27.05 27.06
N ASP A 83 1.32 28.15 26.46
CA ASP A 83 -0.11 28.39 26.16
C ASP A 83 -0.64 27.53 25.02
N ASN A 84 0.25 27.07 24.13
CA ASN A 84 -0.07 26.15 23.05
C ASN A 84 1.10 25.22 22.71
N ILE A 85 0.77 24.05 22.17
CA ILE A 85 1.73 23.08 21.64
C ILE A 85 1.48 22.83 20.15
N ALA A 86 2.56 22.70 19.39
CA ALA A 86 2.49 22.30 17.99
C ALA A 86 2.18 20.79 17.90
N VAL A 87 1.29 20.42 16.98
CA VAL A 87 0.99 19.03 16.65
C VAL A 87 1.48 18.76 15.24
N ALA A 88 2.38 17.79 15.11
CA ALA A 88 2.98 17.34 13.87
C ALA A 88 3.07 15.80 13.90
N PRO A 89 3.04 15.13 12.74
CA PRO A 89 3.29 13.70 12.68
C PRO A 89 4.79 13.42 12.83
N THR A 90 5.14 12.30 13.43
CA THR A 90 6.55 11.88 13.57
C THR A 90 7.10 11.28 12.28
N ASP A 91 6.24 10.68 11.46
CA ASP A 91 6.58 10.09 10.16
C ASP A 91 5.68 10.68 9.08
N ASP A 92 6.05 10.51 7.80
CA ASP A 92 5.20 10.91 6.68
C ASP A 92 3.85 10.19 6.70
N VAL A 93 2.77 10.96 6.61
CA VAL A 93 1.41 10.44 6.43
C VAL A 93 1.18 10.24 4.93
N ILE A 94 1.42 9.02 4.46
CA ILE A 94 1.29 8.62 3.06
C ILE A 94 0.09 7.70 2.89
N LEU A 95 -0.81 8.01 1.95
CA LEU A 95 -1.99 7.20 1.66
C LEU A 95 -2.06 6.82 0.18
N PRO A 96 -2.52 5.59 -0.15
CA PRO A 96 -2.90 5.26 -1.52
C PRO A 96 -4.21 5.96 -1.87
N VAL A 97 -4.21 6.69 -2.98
CA VAL A 97 -5.38 7.44 -3.47
C VAL A 97 -5.65 7.09 -4.92
N THR A 98 -6.92 7.10 -5.30
CA THR A 98 -7.32 7.11 -6.71
C THR A 98 -7.13 8.49 -7.33
N ALA A 99 -7.18 8.57 -8.66
CA ALA A 99 -7.08 9.86 -9.38
C ALA A 99 -8.18 10.87 -8.98
N GLN A 100 -9.33 10.41 -8.49
CA GLN A 100 -10.43 11.28 -8.04
C GLN A 100 -10.23 11.77 -6.60
N GLU A 101 -9.58 10.97 -5.76
CA GLU A 101 -9.29 11.29 -4.35
C GLU A 101 -8.01 12.11 -4.18
N ALA A 102 -7.14 12.10 -5.20
CA ALA A 102 -5.94 12.93 -5.24
C ALA A 102 -6.34 14.42 -5.27
N THR A 103 -6.45 15.04 -4.09
CA THR A 103 -6.71 16.46 -3.96
C THR A 103 -5.46 17.27 -4.28
N PRO A 104 -5.56 18.32 -5.12
CA PRO A 104 -4.57 19.38 -5.11
C PRO A 104 -4.78 20.19 -3.83
N PHE A 105 -3.92 20.01 -2.84
CA PHE A 105 -3.78 20.97 -1.74
C PHE A 105 -2.96 22.16 -2.22
#